data_AF-A0A2V9ENF9-F1
#
_entry.id   AF-A0A2V9ENF9-F1
#
_cell.length_a   1.000
_cell.length_b   1.000
_cell.length_c   1.000
_cell.angle_alpha   90.00
_cell.angle_beta   90.00
_cell.angle_gamma   90.00
#
_symmetry.space_group_name_H-M   'P 1'
#
loop_
_entity.id
_entity.type
_entity.pdbx_description
1 polymer ?
#
loop_
_entity_poly.entity_id
_entity_poly.type
_entity_poly.pdbx_seq_one_letter_code
_entity_poly.pdbx_strand_id
1 'polypeptide(L)'
;MPHRANRLLSKFHLLVTSLLPFLIVSFCVSSCSRPAHHDSSSLTFLIEASPTNLDPRFATDSQSQRIDGLLFSGLLERDNQMYFHGDLAESWSTPDALTYVFHLRRGVRFHDGRAYFGRRQSNFRFHHESRQQVPETRSPSPGHLRRSA
;
A
#
# COMPACT_ATOMS: atom_id res chain seq x y z
N MET A 1 -47.21 -67.08 12.51
CA MET A 1 -46.76 -66.34 11.31
C MET A 1 -45.57 -65.40 11.62
N PRO A 2 -44.30 -65.87 11.71
CA PRO A 2 -43.15 -64.98 11.96
C PRO A 2 -42.19 -64.77 10.76
N HIS A 3 -42.32 -65.53 9.65
CA HIS A 3 -41.31 -65.53 8.57
C HIS A 3 -41.26 -64.29 7.67
N ARG A 4 -42.24 -63.38 7.74
CA ARG A 4 -42.31 -62.18 6.88
C ARG A 4 -41.48 -61.00 7.42
N ALA A 5 -41.35 -60.90 8.75
CA ALA A 5 -40.63 -59.81 9.43
C ALA A 5 -39.09 -59.90 9.26
N ASN A 6 -38.51 -61.11 9.37
CA ASN A 6 -37.05 -61.30 9.24
C ASN A 6 -36.51 -61.00 7.82
N ARG A 7 -37.32 -61.19 6.77
CA ARG A 7 -36.91 -60.86 5.39
C ARG A 7 -36.89 -59.35 5.13
N LEU A 8 -37.72 -58.59 5.82
CA LEU A 8 -37.74 -57.12 5.73
C LEU A 8 -36.56 -56.51 6.49
N LEU A 9 -36.26 -57.03 7.70
CA LEU A 9 -35.09 -56.62 8.49
C LEU A 9 -33.76 -56.94 7.79
N SER A 10 -33.64 -58.08 7.12
CA SER A 10 -32.46 -58.45 6.33
C SER A 10 -32.25 -57.56 5.08
N LYS A 11 -33.33 -57.23 4.36
CA LYS A 11 -33.28 -56.30 3.23
C LYS A 11 -32.92 -54.88 3.67
N PHE A 12 -33.39 -54.48 4.85
CA PHE A 12 -33.05 -53.19 5.46
C PHE A 12 -31.56 -53.12 5.85
N HIS A 13 -31.01 -54.19 6.45
CA HIS A 13 -29.58 -54.28 6.74
C HIS A 13 -28.71 -54.22 5.48
N LEU A 14 -29.07 -54.94 4.41
CA LEU A 14 -28.36 -54.94 3.12
C LEU A 14 -28.35 -53.55 2.45
N LEU A 15 -29.49 -52.85 2.50
CA LEU A 15 -29.60 -51.48 1.99
C LEU A 15 -28.75 -50.49 2.79
N VAL A 16 -28.77 -50.58 4.13
CA VAL A 16 -27.99 -49.71 5.02
C VAL A 16 -26.49 -49.92 4.83
N THR A 17 -26.01 -51.16 4.72
CA THR A 17 -24.59 -51.45 4.49
C THR A 17 -24.11 -50.99 3.11
N SER A 18 -25.00 -50.94 2.11
CA SER A 18 -24.67 -50.45 0.76
C SER A 18 -24.63 -48.92 0.68
N LEU A 19 -25.44 -48.22 1.47
CA LEU A 19 -25.54 -46.75 1.47
C LEU A 19 -24.51 -46.08 2.38
N LEU A 20 -24.11 -46.73 3.47
CA LEU A 20 -23.13 -46.20 4.44
C LEU A 20 -21.78 -45.78 3.80
N PRO A 21 -21.11 -46.56 2.93
CA PRO A 21 -19.85 -46.14 2.33
C PRO A 21 -20.03 -44.93 1.38
N PHE A 22 -21.16 -44.85 0.66
CA PHE A 22 -21.47 -43.70 -0.19
C PHE A 22 -21.66 -42.42 0.63
N LEU A 23 -22.29 -42.53 1.80
CA LEU A 23 -22.55 -41.41 2.70
C LEU A 23 -21.24 -40.92 3.37
N ILE A 24 -20.35 -41.85 3.74
CA ILE A 24 -19.01 -41.53 4.27
C ILE A 24 -18.15 -40.84 3.20
N VAL A 25 -18.13 -41.34 1.96
CA VAL A 25 -17.38 -40.72 0.86
C VAL A 25 -17.92 -39.32 0.55
N SER A 26 -19.24 -39.15 0.51
CA SER A 26 -19.87 -37.84 0.32
C SER A 26 -19.51 -36.85 1.44
N PHE A 27 -19.42 -37.33 2.68
CA PHE A 27 -19.02 -36.52 3.83
C PHE A 27 -17.53 -36.12 3.75
N CYS A 28 -16.65 -37.03 3.35
CA CYS A 28 -15.22 -36.75 3.16
C CYS A 28 -14.97 -35.72 2.05
N VAL A 29 -15.65 -35.82 0.91
CA VAL A 29 -15.48 -34.86 -0.21
C VAL A 29 -15.95 -33.45 0.19
N SER A 30 -17.00 -33.34 1.02
CA SER A 30 -17.52 -32.05 1.48
C SER A 30 -16.56 -31.35 2.46
N SER A 31 -15.75 -32.09 3.20
CA SER A 31 -14.85 -31.54 4.24
C SER A 31 -13.58 -30.88 3.67
N CYS A 32 -13.18 -31.23 2.44
CA CYS A 32 -12.02 -30.63 1.78
C CYS A 32 -12.32 -29.30 1.07
N SER A 33 -13.58 -28.87 1.07
CA SER A 33 -14.04 -27.70 0.30
C SER A 33 -14.05 -26.42 1.16
N ARG A 34 -12.95 -26.10 1.84
CA ARG A 34 -12.80 -24.77 2.45
C ARG A 34 -12.33 -23.79 1.38
N PRO A 35 -13.19 -22.86 0.90
CA PRO A 35 -12.73 -21.81 0.00
C PRO A 35 -11.65 -21.00 0.70
N ALA A 36 -10.55 -20.74 0.00
CA ALA A 36 -9.53 -19.82 0.48
C ALA A 36 -10.21 -18.47 0.76
N HIS A 37 -10.12 -18.01 2.02
CA HIS A 37 -10.68 -16.74 2.42
C HIS A 37 -9.84 -15.61 1.80
N HIS A 38 -10.20 -15.19 0.60
CA HIS A 38 -9.58 -14.06 -0.08
C HIS A 38 -10.20 -12.77 0.45
N ASP A 39 -9.48 -12.08 1.34
CA ASP A 39 -9.87 -10.73 1.74
C ASP A 39 -9.56 -9.77 0.59
N SER A 40 -10.61 -9.33 -0.11
CA SER A 40 -10.51 -8.38 -1.23
C SER A 40 -9.96 -7.01 -0.84
N SER A 41 -9.85 -6.71 0.46
CA SER A 41 -9.24 -5.47 0.97
C SER A 41 -7.73 -5.58 1.20
N SER A 42 -7.17 -6.78 1.06
CA SER A 42 -5.75 -7.05 1.26
C SER A 42 -5.05 -7.40 -0.05
N LEU A 43 -3.83 -6.88 -0.23
CA LEU A 43 -2.96 -7.25 -1.35
C LEU A 43 -1.65 -7.79 -0.79
N THR A 44 -1.36 -9.06 -1.09
CA THR A 44 -0.08 -9.71 -0.73
C THR A 44 0.80 -9.79 -1.97
N PHE A 45 2.02 -9.27 -1.86
CA PHE A 45 3.02 -9.35 -2.93
C PHE A 45 4.38 -9.77 -2.38
N LEU A 46 5.20 -10.36 -3.24
CA LEU A 46 6.57 -10.74 -2.91
C LEU A 46 7.50 -9.51 -3.01
N ILE A 47 8.41 -9.40 -2.05
CA ILE A 47 9.58 -8.51 -2.13
C ILE A 47 10.83 -9.38 -2.22
N GLU A 48 11.81 -8.94 -3.00
CA GLU A 48 13.00 -9.75 -3.33
C GLU A 48 13.94 -9.89 -2.14
N ALA A 49 14.02 -8.84 -1.32
CA ALA A 49 14.81 -8.79 -0.09
C ALA A 49 14.16 -7.82 0.92
N SER A 50 14.57 -7.92 2.18
CA SER A 50 14.18 -6.97 3.21
C SER A 50 14.79 -5.59 2.93
N PRO A 51 14.05 -4.48 3.18
CA PRO A 51 14.60 -3.14 3.06
C PRO A 51 15.70 -2.89 4.11
N THR A 52 16.73 -2.14 3.74
CA THR A 52 17.82 -1.77 4.67
C THR A 52 17.39 -0.68 5.65
N ASN A 53 16.54 0.25 5.23
CA ASN A 53 16.07 1.37 6.05
C ASN A 53 14.67 1.83 5.60
N LEU A 54 13.86 2.33 6.52
CA LEU A 54 12.53 2.92 6.24
C LEU A 54 12.50 4.44 6.49
N ASP A 55 13.65 5.04 6.80
CA ASP A 55 13.81 6.49 6.78
C ASP A 55 14.24 6.89 5.36
N PRO A 56 13.37 7.60 4.59
CA PRO A 56 13.63 7.93 3.19
C PRO A 56 14.85 8.85 2.99
N ARG A 57 15.38 9.44 4.08
CA ARG A 57 16.61 10.24 4.04
C ARG A 57 17.88 9.39 3.95
N PHE A 58 17.79 8.13 4.35
CA PHE A 58 18.92 7.20 4.41
C PHE A 58 18.71 5.94 3.55
N ALA A 59 17.50 5.74 3.01
CA ALA A 59 17.17 4.65 2.10
C ALA A 59 17.88 4.83 0.73
N THR A 60 18.85 3.96 0.45
CA THR A 60 19.63 3.99 -0.81
C THR A 60 19.47 2.73 -1.66
N ASP A 61 18.90 1.65 -1.12
CA ASP A 61 18.59 0.43 -1.87
C ASP A 61 17.19 0.44 -2.48
N SER A 62 16.99 -0.41 -3.49
CA SER A 62 15.74 -0.46 -4.27
C SER A 62 14.53 -0.94 -3.47
N GLN A 63 14.72 -1.85 -2.50
CA GLN A 63 13.61 -2.38 -1.71
C GLN A 63 13.11 -1.34 -0.71
N SER A 64 14.02 -0.63 -0.04
CA SER A 64 13.69 0.51 0.81
C SER A 64 12.93 1.57 0.03
N GLN A 65 13.43 2.00 -1.14
CA GLN A 65 12.74 2.98 -1.99
C GLN A 65 11.36 2.52 -2.46
N ARG A 66 11.19 1.23 -2.74
CA ARG A 66 9.89 0.65 -3.12
C ARG A 66 8.88 0.71 -1.98
N ILE A 67 9.31 0.41 -0.75
CA ILE A 67 8.45 0.52 0.43
C ILE A 67 8.19 1.99 0.78
N ASP A 68 9.18 2.86 0.65
CA ASP A 68 9.02 4.30 0.90
C ASP A 68 7.95 4.91 0.00
N GLY A 69 7.89 4.52 -1.28
CA GLY A 69 6.82 4.96 -2.20
C GLY A 69 5.41 4.52 -1.79
N LEU A 70 5.27 3.53 -0.89
CA LEU A 70 3.98 3.13 -0.31
C LEU A 70 3.67 3.89 0.99
N LEU A 71 4.68 4.41 1.68
CA LEU A 71 4.55 5.03 3.00
C LEU A 71 4.54 6.57 2.94
N PHE A 72 5.22 7.16 1.97
CA PHE A 72 5.47 8.60 1.89
C PHE A 72 5.09 9.16 0.52
N SER A 73 4.45 10.33 0.53
CA SER A 73 4.17 11.10 -0.69
C SER A 73 5.26 12.15 -0.93
N GLY A 74 5.69 12.27 -2.19
CA GLY A 74 6.63 13.28 -2.67
C GLY A 74 5.92 14.50 -3.24
N LEU A 75 6.68 15.51 -3.69
CA LEU A 75 6.09 16.59 -4.49
C LEU A 75 5.69 16.10 -5.89
N LEU A 76 6.54 15.25 -6.46
CA LEU A 76 6.38 14.62 -7.76
C LEU A 76 6.59 13.11 -7.61
N GLU A 77 5.99 12.35 -8.50
CA GLU A 77 6.15 10.90 -8.64
C GLU A 77 6.53 10.56 -10.08
N ARG A 78 7.17 9.40 -10.30
CA ARG A 78 7.51 8.90 -11.63
C ARG A 78 6.47 7.87 -12.06
N ASP A 79 5.99 7.98 -13.29
CA ASP A 79 5.12 6.96 -13.87
C ASP A 79 5.92 5.75 -14.39
N ASN A 80 5.21 4.76 -14.93
CA ASN A 80 5.80 3.53 -15.48
C ASN A 80 6.72 3.78 -16.69
N GLN A 81 6.62 4.96 -17.32
CA GLN A 81 7.48 5.40 -18.41
C GLN A 81 8.62 6.31 -17.92
N MET A 82 8.78 6.45 -16.60
CA MET A 82 9.78 7.27 -15.93
C MET A 82 9.59 8.79 -16.13
N TYR A 83 8.38 9.22 -16.51
CA TYR A 83 8.04 10.64 -16.56
C TYR A 83 7.55 11.13 -15.20
N PHE A 84 7.97 12.34 -14.84
CA PHE A 84 7.53 12.99 -13.61
C PHE A 84 6.12 13.57 -13.77
N HIS A 85 5.27 13.30 -12.79
CA HIS A 85 3.95 13.90 -12.64
C HIS A 85 3.72 14.34 -11.18
N GLY A 86 2.65 15.11 -10.94
CA GLY A 86 2.37 15.69 -9.63
C GLY A 86 1.78 14.68 -8.64
N ASP A 87 2.46 14.47 -7.51
CA ASP A 87 1.95 13.74 -6.34
C ASP A 87 1.30 14.74 -5.37
N LEU A 88 2.04 15.27 -4.37
CA LEU A 88 1.52 16.33 -3.51
C LEU A 88 1.36 17.68 -4.24
N ALA A 89 2.14 17.92 -5.30
CA ALA A 89 2.01 19.12 -6.13
C ALA A 89 0.90 18.95 -7.16
N GLU A 90 -0.01 19.93 -7.25
CA GLU A 90 -0.99 20.01 -8.34
C GLU A 90 -0.39 20.64 -9.60
N SER A 91 0.60 21.52 -9.44
CA SER A 91 1.33 22.17 -10.53
C SER A 91 2.65 22.73 -10.00
N TRP A 92 3.57 23.06 -10.91
CA TRP A 92 4.80 23.77 -10.57
C TRP A 92 5.22 24.72 -11.68
N SER A 93 6.03 25.71 -11.32
CA SER A 93 6.60 26.67 -12.26
C SER A 93 8.05 26.97 -11.89
N THR A 94 8.81 27.43 -12.89
CA THR A 94 10.23 27.74 -12.76
C THR A 94 10.42 29.19 -13.22
N PRO A 95 10.14 30.18 -12.37
CA PRO A 95 10.16 31.60 -12.78
C PRO A 95 11.55 32.10 -13.18
N ASP A 96 12.60 31.44 -12.68
CA ASP A 96 13.99 31.70 -13.01
C ASP A 96 14.80 30.38 -12.92
N ALA A 97 16.04 30.37 -13.41
CA ALA A 97 16.86 29.15 -13.49
C ALA A 97 17.21 28.51 -12.14
N LEU A 98 16.98 29.21 -11.02
CA LEU A 98 17.36 28.78 -9.69
C LEU A 98 16.14 28.53 -8.78
N THR A 99 14.94 28.85 -9.24
CA THR A 99 13.74 28.80 -8.42
C THR A 99 12.73 27.81 -8.98
N TYR A 100 12.30 26.88 -8.13
CA TYR A 100 11.12 26.06 -8.36
C TYR A 100 10.01 26.45 -7.39
N VAL A 101 8.81 26.66 -7.91
CA VAL A 101 7.60 26.95 -7.12
C VAL A 101 6.59 25.84 -7.35
N PHE A 102 6.27 25.09 -6.30
CA PHE A 102 5.27 24.03 -6.32
C PHE A 102 3.98 24.52 -5.66
N HIS A 103 2.86 24.34 -6.35
CA HIS A 103 1.52 24.56 -5.80
C HIS A 103 1.01 23.23 -5.27
N LEU A 104 0.64 23.18 -3.99
CA LEU A 104 0.26 21.92 -3.34
C LEU A 104 -1.25 21.70 -3.36
N ARG A 105 -1.64 20.43 -3.38
CA ARG A 105 -3.03 20.00 -3.22
C ARG A 105 -3.58 20.47 -1.87
N ARG A 106 -4.86 20.81 -1.84
CA ARG A 106 -5.55 21.21 -0.59
C ARG A 106 -5.94 19.98 0.23
N GLY A 107 -5.97 20.15 1.55
CA GLY A 107 -6.51 19.13 2.46
C GLY A 107 -5.60 17.92 2.70
N VAL A 108 -4.31 18.01 2.33
CA VAL A 108 -3.31 16.99 2.65
C VAL A 108 -3.18 16.82 4.17
N ARG A 109 -3.15 15.57 4.61
CA ARG A 109 -3.06 15.16 6.02
C ARG A 109 -1.96 14.14 6.20
N PHE A 110 -1.37 14.13 7.39
CA PHE A 110 -0.56 13.02 7.85
C PHE A 110 -1.43 11.82 8.22
N HIS A 111 -0.80 10.65 8.35
CA HIS A 111 -1.46 9.40 8.72
C HIS A 111 -2.16 9.46 10.10
N ASP A 112 -1.72 10.35 11.00
CA ASP A 112 -2.35 10.61 12.30
C ASP A 112 -3.55 11.60 12.22
N GLY A 113 -3.93 12.01 11.02
CA GLY A 113 -5.06 12.90 10.76
C GLY A 113 -4.74 14.39 10.87
N ARG A 114 -3.55 14.78 11.36
CA ARG A 114 -3.13 16.19 11.41
C ARG A 114 -3.01 16.76 10.00
N ALA A 115 -3.48 17.98 9.82
CA ALA A 115 -3.35 18.66 8.53
C ALA A 115 -1.89 19.04 8.29
N TYR A 116 -1.37 18.75 7.08
CA TYR A 116 0.00 19.07 6.70
C TYR A 116 0.21 20.59 6.57
N PHE A 117 -0.78 21.27 5.99
CA PHE A 117 -0.94 22.72 6.03
C PHE A 117 -2.37 23.05 6.47
N GLY A 118 -2.62 24.26 6.95
CA GLY A 118 -3.99 24.70 7.27
C GLY A 118 -4.91 24.62 6.04
N ARG A 119 -6.19 25.01 6.17
CA ARG A 119 -7.18 24.95 5.07
C ARG A 119 -6.88 25.83 3.83
N ARG A 120 -5.70 26.42 3.71
CA ARG A 120 -5.29 27.28 2.59
C ARG A 120 -4.28 26.56 1.71
N GLN A 121 -4.33 26.87 0.42
CA GLN A 121 -3.34 26.44 -0.56
C GLN A 121 -1.97 27.02 -0.19
N SER A 122 -0.97 26.15 -0.12
CA SER A 122 0.41 26.50 0.21
C SER A 122 1.29 26.32 -1.00
N ASN A 123 2.26 27.23 -1.13
CA ASN A 123 3.29 27.16 -2.17
C ASN A 123 4.61 26.75 -1.51
N PHE A 124 5.29 25.77 -2.08
CA PHE A 124 6.64 25.39 -1.67
C PHE A 124 7.65 25.98 -2.66
N ARG A 125 8.60 26.79 -2.17
CA ARG A 125 9.64 27.41 -3.00
C ARG A 125 11.01 26.81 -2.66
N PHE A 126 11.65 26.21 -3.65
CA PHE A 126 13.06 25.86 -3.58
C PHE A 126 13.87 26.90 -4.36
N HIS A 127 14.91 27.43 -3.72
CA HIS A 127 15.90 28.27 -4.38
C HIS A 127 17.26 27.59 -4.26
N HIS A 128 17.90 27.34 -5.40
CA HIS A 128 19.23 26.72 -5.45
C HIS A 128 20.30 27.80 -5.53
N GLU A 129 21.02 28.03 -4.44
CA GLU A 129 22.17 28.93 -4.43
C GLU A 129 23.43 28.15 -4.85
N SER A 130 24.17 28.67 -5.85
CA SER A 130 25.46 28.10 -6.21
C SER A 130 26.46 28.28 -5.07
N ARG A 131 27.11 27.18 -4.65
CA ARG A 131 28.06 27.14 -3.53
C ARG A 131 29.18 28.20 -3.60
N GLN A 132 29.47 28.72 -4.79
CA GLN A 132 30.46 29.79 -5.02
C GLN A 132 30.04 31.16 -4.45
N GLN A 133 28.75 31.38 -4.20
CA GLN A 133 28.22 32.66 -3.71
C GLN A 133 28.09 32.72 -2.18
N VAL A 134 28.34 31.62 -1.48
CA VAL A 134 28.22 31.56 -0.01
C VAL A 134 29.54 32.08 0.59
N PRO A 135 29.59 33.30 1.16
CA PRO A 135 30.75 33.70 1.93
C PRO A 135 30.93 32.69 3.07
N GLU A 136 32.14 32.18 3.26
CA GLU A 136 32.58 31.10 4.18
C GLU A 136 32.30 31.35 5.68
N THR A 137 31.42 32.28 6.04
CA THR A 137 31.11 32.65 7.42
C THR A 137 29.61 32.83 7.59
N ARG A 138 28.87 31.72 7.65
CA ARG A 138 27.69 31.50 8.50
C ARG A 138 27.19 30.07 8.30
N SER A 139 27.05 29.33 9.41
CA SER A 139 26.42 28.01 9.47
C SER A 139 25.08 28.02 8.69
N PRO A 140 24.74 26.93 7.97
CA PRO A 140 23.50 26.86 7.21
C PRO A 140 22.32 27.06 8.16
N SER A 141 21.64 28.19 8.01
CA SER A 141 20.43 28.48 8.77
C SER A 141 19.31 27.56 8.26
N PRO A 142 18.52 26.92 9.15
CA PRO A 142 17.41 26.08 8.73
C PRO A 142 16.47 26.84 7.79
N GLY A 143 16.08 26.20 6.69
CA GLY A 143 15.29 26.78 5.59
C GLY A 143 14.22 27.76 6.07
N HIS A 144 14.34 29.01 5.62
CA HIS A 144 13.46 30.09 6.02
C HIS A 144 12.11 29.96 5.28
N LEU A 145 11.10 29.41 5.96
CA LEU A 145 9.71 29.37 5.49
C LEU A 145 9.16 30.80 5.44
N ARG A 146 9.35 31.51 4.33
CA ARG A 146 8.68 32.80 4.10
C ARG A 146 7.22 32.55 3.73
N ARG A 147 6.31 32.83 4.67
CA ARG A 147 4.88 32.96 4.38
C ARG A 147 4.65 34.26 3.61
N SER A 148 4.25 34.16 2.36
CA SER A 148 3.68 35.29 1.62
C SER A 148 2.17 35.25 1.79
N ALA A 149 1.60 36.40 2.20
CA ALA A 149 0.17 36.64 2.36
C ALA A 149 -0.57 36.57 1.01
#